data_AF-A0A1Q4NXJ3-F1
#
_entry.id   AF-A0A1Q4NXJ3-F1
#
_cell.length_a   1.000
_cell.length_b   1.000
_cell.length_c   1.000
_cell.angle_alpha   90.00
_cell.angle_beta   90.00
_cell.angle_gamma   90.00
#
_symmetry.space_group_name_H-M   'P 1'
#
loop_
_entity.id
_entity.type
_entity.pdbx_description
1 polymer ?
#
loop_
_entity_poly.entity_id
_entity_poly.type
_entity_poly.pdbx_seq_one_letter_code
_entity_poly.pdbx_strand_id
1 'polypeptide(L)'
;MIRLLYCNKPADGWRNRREAIELIDEDVSIFIQEHGYPGSPEEKQEDLAVLFARIPRLIEDWSRNDAVVKAAFNATLKKKSANKGAEQKPWTSDI
;
A
#
# COMPACT_ATOMS: atom_id res chain seq x y z
N MET A 1 -2.83 13.16 1.30
CA MET A 1 -3.51 11.98 0.72
C MET A 1 -2.57 11.35 -0.30
N ILE A 2 -2.17 10.09 -0.13
CA ILE A 2 -1.26 9.41 -1.08
C ILE A 2 -2.05 9.17 -2.38
N ARG A 3 -1.77 9.96 -3.43
CA ARG A 3 -2.46 9.91 -4.74
C ARG A 3 -2.47 8.48 -5.32
N LEU A 4 -1.42 7.70 -5.11
CA LEU A 4 -1.29 6.32 -5.61
C LEU A 4 -2.27 5.31 -5.03
N LEU A 5 -2.75 5.51 -3.80
CA LEU A 5 -3.77 4.63 -3.23
C LEU A 5 -5.12 4.79 -3.96
N TYR A 6 -5.32 5.89 -4.70
CA TYR A 6 -6.57 6.18 -5.40
C TYR A 6 -6.46 6.21 -6.94
N CYS A 7 -5.37 6.72 -7.51
CA CYS A 7 -5.25 6.94 -8.97
C CYS A 7 -4.74 5.71 -9.75
N ASN A 8 -3.81 4.93 -9.18
CA ASN A 8 -3.19 3.78 -9.85
C ASN A 8 -3.63 2.42 -9.28
N LYS A 9 -4.75 2.39 -8.54
CA LYS A 9 -5.31 1.16 -8.00
C LYS A 9 -5.72 0.23 -9.15
N PRO A 10 -5.27 -1.04 -9.19
CA PRO A 10 -5.83 -2.03 -10.10
C PRO A 10 -7.36 -2.08 -9.94
N ALA A 11 -8.11 -2.34 -11.02
CA ALA A 11 -9.59 -2.35 -11.00
C ALA A 11 -10.13 -3.18 -9.81
N ASP A 12 -9.56 -4.37 -9.62
CA ASP A 12 -9.94 -5.28 -8.54
C ASP A 12 -9.33 -4.94 -7.16
N GLY A 13 -8.43 -3.97 -7.07
CA GLY A 13 -7.63 -3.69 -5.87
C GLY A 13 -6.30 -4.44 -5.84
N TRP A 14 -5.46 -4.10 -4.87
CA TRP A 14 -4.12 -4.68 -4.69
C TRP A 14 -4.19 -6.11 -4.21
N ARG A 15 -3.36 -7.01 -4.73
CA ARG A 15 -3.36 -8.42 -4.33
C ARG A 15 -2.90 -8.59 -2.89
N ASN A 16 -1.90 -7.82 -2.50
CA ASN A 16 -1.37 -7.81 -1.14
C ASN A 16 -0.72 -6.45 -0.82
N ARG A 17 -0.43 -6.24 0.48
CA ARG A 17 0.13 -4.99 0.97
C ARG A 17 1.54 -4.71 0.43
N ARG A 18 2.34 -5.76 0.21
CA ARG A 18 3.73 -5.62 -0.26
C ARG A 18 3.79 -5.04 -1.67
N GLU A 19 2.97 -5.57 -2.58
CA GLU A 19 2.83 -5.05 -3.95
C GLU A 19 2.43 -3.58 -3.97
N ALA A 20 1.49 -3.18 -3.10
CA ALA A 20 1.11 -1.78 -2.97
C ALA A 20 2.25 -0.89 -2.42
N ILE A 21 3.08 -1.41 -1.50
CA ILE A 21 4.24 -0.67 -0.98
C ILE A 21 5.32 -0.50 -2.07
N GLU A 22 5.62 -1.55 -2.83
CA GLU A 22 6.64 -1.52 -3.90
C GLU A 22 6.31 -0.48 -4.97
N LEU A 23 5.04 -0.37 -5.38
CA LEU A 23 4.62 0.65 -6.36
C LEU A 23 4.55 2.07 -5.78
N ILE A 24 4.27 2.20 -4.48
CA ILE A 24 4.33 3.50 -3.81
C ILE A 24 5.78 3.97 -3.70
N ASP A 25 6.71 3.06 -3.42
CA ASP A 25 8.15 3.34 -3.34
C ASP A 25 8.70 3.83 -4.68
N GLU A 26 8.34 3.17 -5.79
CA GLU A 26 8.76 3.55 -7.13
C GLU A 26 8.28 4.96 -7.53
N ASP A 27 7.00 5.27 -7.33
CA ASP A 27 6.43 6.57 -7.69
C ASP A 27 6.97 7.71 -6.80
N VAL A 28 7.12 7.47 -5.49
CA VAL A 28 7.77 8.44 -4.59
C VAL A 28 9.22 8.67 -5.01
N SER A 29 9.90 7.62 -5.46
CA SER A 29 11.27 7.74 -5.95
C SER A 29 11.35 8.58 -7.22
N ILE A 30 10.46 8.36 -8.19
CA ILE A 30 10.35 9.17 -9.41
C ILE A 30 10.05 10.63 -9.06
N PHE A 31 9.07 10.88 -8.19
CA PHE A 31 8.72 12.23 -7.76
C PHE A 31 9.91 12.98 -7.14
N ILE A 32 10.69 12.31 -6.29
CA ILE A 32 11.89 12.90 -5.68
C ILE A 32 12.99 13.13 -6.71
N GLN A 33 13.16 12.26 -7.70
CA GLN A 33 14.11 12.48 -8.80
C GLN A 33 13.72 13.69 -9.66
N GLU A 34 12.43 13.88 -9.94
CA GLU A 34 11.92 14.97 -10.79
C GLU A 34 11.88 16.32 -10.06
N HIS A 35 11.56 16.32 -8.77
CA HIS A 35 11.27 17.55 -8.01
C HIS A 35 12.23 17.83 -6.86
N GLY A 36 13.16 16.93 -6.57
CA GLY A 36 14.05 17.00 -5.42
C GLY A 36 13.39 16.55 -4.12
N TYR A 37 14.20 16.33 -3.08
CA TYR A 37 13.70 15.88 -1.78
C TYR A 37 13.06 17.05 -1.01
N PRO A 38 11.77 16.95 -0.61
CA PRO A 38 11.09 18.04 0.06
C PRO A 38 11.70 18.32 1.43
N GLY A 39 12.05 19.59 1.69
CA GLY A 39 12.60 20.02 2.98
C GLY A 39 14.10 19.79 3.16
N SER A 40 14.83 19.36 2.12
CA SER A 40 16.29 19.45 2.09
C SER A 40 16.69 20.93 2.05
N PRO A 41 17.38 21.49 3.07
CA PRO A 41 18.10 22.73 2.84
C PRO A 41 19.15 22.46 1.76
N GLU A 42 19.39 23.41 0.86
CA GLU A 42 20.42 23.31 -0.20
C GLU A 42 21.80 22.90 0.38
N GLU A 43 22.01 23.10 1.69
CA GLU A 43 23.26 22.90 2.42
C GLU A 43 23.43 21.52 3.07
N LYS A 44 22.39 20.67 3.12
CA LYS A 44 22.52 19.29 3.64
C LYS A 44 22.11 18.29 2.58
N GLN A 45 23.04 18.08 1.64
CA GLN A 45 23.01 16.95 0.73
C GLN A 45 23.29 15.68 1.54
N GLU A 46 22.31 15.21 2.32
CA GLU A 46 22.29 13.82 2.76
C GLU A 46 22.36 12.99 1.47
N ASP A 47 23.24 11.99 1.43
CA ASP A 47 23.43 11.18 0.22
C ASP A 47 22.05 10.68 -0.24
N LEU A 48 21.68 11.03 -1.47
CA LEU A 48 20.39 10.69 -2.05
C LEU A 48 20.15 9.18 -1.94
N ALA A 49 21.19 8.35 -2.06
CA ALA A 49 21.10 6.91 -1.88
C ALA A 49 20.63 6.51 -0.47
N VAL A 50 21.08 7.23 0.56
CA VAL A 50 20.66 7.02 1.96
C VAL A 50 19.20 7.45 2.16
N LEU A 51 18.78 8.55 1.53
CA LEU A 51 17.40 9.00 1.57
C LEU A 51 16.47 8.00 0.87
N PHE A 52 16.80 7.58 -0.35
CA PHE A 52 16.04 6.57 -1.10
C PHE A 52 15.94 5.25 -0.35
N ALA A 53 17.01 4.79 0.29
CA ALA A 53 16.99 3.56 1.09
C ALA A 53 16.03 3.60 2.31
N ARG A 54 15.65 4.79 2.79
CA ARG A 54 14.71 4.95 3.91
C ARG A 54 13.24 4.94 3.48
N ILE A 55 12.95 5.24 2.21
CA ILE A 55 11.57 5.40 1.70
C ILE A 55 10.72 4.14 1.88
N PRO A 56 11.19 2.91 1.54
CA PRO A 56 10.37 1.71 1.71
C PRO A 56 9.93 1.50 3.16
N ARG A 57 10.84 1.75 4.10
CA ARG A 57 10.59 1.58 5.54
C ARG A 57 9.62 2.65 6.08
N LEU A 58 9.75 3.89 5.62
CA LEU A 58 8.80 4.97 5.92
C LEU A 58 7.39 4.63 5.44
N ILE A 59 7.25 4.15 4.21
CA ILE A 59 5.96 3.74 3.65
C ILE A 59 5.37 2.57 4.45
N GLU A 60 6.20 1.59 4.81
CA GLU A 60 5.78 0.43 5.61
C GLU A 60 5.28 0.87 7.00
N ASP A 61 6.03 1.74 7.69
CA ASP A 61 5.66 2.26 9.00
C ASP A 61 4.37 3.09 8.94
N TRP A 62 4.22 3.96 7.93
CA TRP A 62 2.97 4.70 7.71
C TRP A 62 1.80 3.76 7.44
N SER A 63 2.00 2.70 6.63
CA SER A 63 0.94 1.72 6.35
C SER A 63 0.41 1.02 7.61
N ARG A 64 1.22 0.95 8.68
CA ARG A 64 0.91 0.26 9.94
C ARG A 64 0.37 1.19 11.02
N ASN A 65 0.98 2.36 11.14
CA ASN A 65 0.85 3.23 12.31
C ASN A 65 0.06 4.51 12.01
N ASP A 66 0.13 5.04 10.79
CA ASP A 66 -0.67 6.21 10.43
C ASP A 66 -2.12 5.79 10.16
N ALA A 67 -3.06 6.36 10.91
CA ALA A 67 -4.47 5.95 10.87
C ALA A 67 -5.10 6.16 9.48
N VAL A 68 -4.75 7.25 8.80
CA VAL A 68 -5.31 7.61 7.50
C VAL A 68 -4.70 6.73 6.40
N VAL A 69 -3.38 6.56 6.41
CA VAL A 69 -2.68 5.71 5.43
C VAL A 69 -3.08 4.25 5.61
N LYS A 70 -3.17 3.75 6.85
CA LYS A 70 -3.64 2.40 7.15
C LYS A 70 -5.07 2.17 6.65
N ALA A 71 -5.98 3.12 6.88
CA ALA A 71 -7.34 3.02 6.38
C ALA A 71 -7.39 2.97 4.85
N ALA A 72 -6.59 3.80 4.17
CA ALA A 72 -6.49 3.80 2.71
C ALA A 72 -5.88 2.50 2.15
N PHE A 73 -4.84 1.93 2.78
CA PHE A 73 -4.33 0.60 2.43
C PHE A 73 -5.41 -0.47 2.59
N ASN A 74 -6.12 -0.49 3.71
CA ASN A 74 -7.17 -1.50 3.95
C ASN A 74 -8.35 -1.38 2.97
N ALA A 75 -8.70 -0.16 2.55
CA ALA A 75 -9.77 0.08 1.58
C ALA A 75 -9.40 -0.37 0.16
N THR A 76 -8.11 -0.40 -0.18
CA THR A 76 -7.62 -0.64 -1.54
C THR A 76 -7.15 -2.07 -1.78
N LEU A 77 -6.94 -2.85 -0.73
CA LEU A 77 -6.62 -4.28 -0.81
C LEU A 77 -7.82 -5.10 -1.31
N LYS A 78 -7.55 -6.10 -2.16
CA LYS A 78 -8.54 -7.11 -2.55
C LYS A 78 -9.13 -7.72 -1.29
N LYS A 79 -10.43 -7.51 -1.08
CA LYS A 79 -11.17 -8.26 -0.07
C LYS A 79 -11.14 -9.71 -0.51
N LYS A 80 -10.51 -10.60 0.27
CA LYS A 80 -10.71 -12.04 0.09
C LYS A 80 -12.22 -12.25 0.11
N SER A 81 -12.77 -12.78 -0.97
CA SER A 81 -14.11 -13.36 -0.91
C SER A 81 -14.05 -14.37 0.23
N ALA A 82 -14.82 -14.12 1.30
CA ALA A 82 -15.09 -15.16 2.26
C ALA A 82 -15.65 -16.31 1.44
N ASN A 83 -14.90 -17.41 1.37
CA ASN A 83 -15.31 -18.60 0.64
C ASN A 83 -16.72 -18.92 1.15
N LYS A 84 -17.75 -18.82 0.30
CA LYS A 84 -19.09 -19.32 0.60
C LYS A 84 -19.00 -20.86 0.57
N GLY A 85 -18.30 -21.42 1.55
CA GLY A 85 -18.14 -22.84 1.79
C GLY A 85 -18.88 -23.21 3.06
N ALA A 86 -20.20 -23.08 3.03
CA ALA A 86 -21.09 -23.73 3.98
C ALA A 86 -22.31 -24.20 3.20
N GLU A 87 -22.08 -25.14 2.29
CA GLU A 87 -23.13 -25.98 1.73
C GLU A 87 -23.65 -26.84 2.89
N GLN A 88 -24.68 -26.35 3.57
CA GLN A 88 -25.43 -27.16 4.52
C GLN A 88 -26.16 -28.23 3.69
N LYS A 89 -25.65 -29.45 3.71
CA LYS A 89 -26.37 -30.59 3.14
C LYS A 89 -27.73 -30.70 3.86
N PRO A 90 -28.85 -30.88 3.15
CA PRO A 90 -30.12 -31.17 3.79
C PRO A 90 -29.99 -32.50 4.52
N TRP A 91 -30.34 -32.52 5.81
CA TRP A 91 -30.54 -33.78 6.51
C TRP A 91 -31.75 -34.47 5.89
N THR A 92 -31.52 -35.52 5.10
CA THR A 92 -32.54 -36.53 4.82
C THR A 92 -32.69 -37.38 6.07
N SER A 93 -33.81 -37.24 6.77
CA SER A 93 -34.23 -38.24 7.74
C SER A 93 -35.30 -39.09 7.07
N ASP A 94 -34.90 -40.28 6.64
CA ASP A 94 -35.83 -41.37 6.33
C ASP A 94 -36.48 -41.82 7.63
N ILE A 95 -37.81 -41.63 7.77
CA ILE A 95 -38.75 -42.53 8.47
C ILE A 95 -40.09 -42.44 7.75
#